data_AF-A0A3D0QA46-F1
#
_entry.id   AF-A0A3D0QA46-F1
#
_cell.length_a   1.000
_cell.length_b   1.000
_cell.length_c   1.000
_cell.angle_alpha   90.00
_cell.angle_beta   90.00
_cell.angle_gamma   90.00
#
_symmetry.space_group_name_H-M   'P 1'
#
loop_
_entity.id
_entity.type
_entity.pdbx_description
1 polymer ?
#
loop_
_entity_poly.entity_id
_entity_poly.type
_entity_poly.pdbx_seq_one_letter_code
_entity_poly.pdbx_strand_id
1 'polypeptide(L)' 'PRTQELLATIHTKFLPNRIIMLADGGEGQNYLAASVPFLGTLKMIDGRPTAYVCENYSCNLPTSDPEELLRSLARL' A
#
# COMPACT_ATOMS: atom_id res chain seq x y z
N PRO A 1 0.68 3.11 15.38
CA PRO A 1 0.71 4.57 15.07
C PRO A 1 1.16 4.85 13.63
N ARG A 2 2.34 4.40 13.20
CA ARG A 2 2.89 4.72 11.86
C ARG A 2 2.05 4.22 10.67
N THR A 3 1.46 3.02 10.74
CA THR A 3 0.51 2.56 9.70
C THR A 3 -0.72 3.46 9.61
N GLN A 4 -1.19 3.98 10.75
CA GLN A 4 -2.35 4.88 10.80
C GLN A 4 -2.04 6.25 10.18
N GLU A 5 -0.80 6.71 10.23
CA GLU A 5 -0.37 7.95 9.53
C GLU A 5 -0.45 7.79 8.00
N LEU A 6 -0.02 6.64 7.46
CA LEU A 6 -0.16 6.33 6.03
C LEU A 6 -1.64 6.21 5.64
N LEU A 7 -2.46 5.53 6.47
CA LEU A 7 -3.90 5.43 6.22
C LEU A 7 -4.58 6.80 6.25
N ALA A 8 -4.27 7.64 7.23
CA ALA A 8 -4.80 9.00 7.32
C ALA A 8 -4.48 9.79 6.04
N THR A 9 -3.24 9.67 5.54
CA THR A 9 -2.81 10.28 4.27
C THR A 9 -3.68 9.80 3.10
N ILE A 10 -3.89 8.49 2.96
CA ILE A 10 -4.75 7.92 1.90
C ILE A 10 -6.18 8.47 2.00
N HIS A 11 -6.71 8.64 3.21
CA HIS A 11 -8.05 9.15 3.44
C HIS A 11 -8.22 10.66 3.17
N THR A 12 -7.13 11.42 3.00
CA THR A 12 -7.22 12.84 2.61
C THR A 12 -7.62 13.06 1.15
N LYS A 13 -7.42 12.07 0.27
CA LYS A 13 -7.73 12.16 -1.17
C LYS A 13 -8.89 11.23 -1.54
N PHE A 14 -9.88 11.77 -2.24
CA PHE A 14 -10.90 10.94 -2.88
C PHE A 14 -10.34 10.35 -4.18
N LEU A 15 -10.38 9.02 -4.29
CA LEU A 15 -9.97 8.26 -5.47
C LEU A 15 -11.04 7.20 -5.71
N PRO A 16 -11.88 7.32 -6.75
CA PRO A 16 -12.94 6.35 -7.01
C PRO A 16 -12.35 4.98 -7.35
N ASN A 17 -13.06 3.91 -6.98
CA ASN A 17 -12.69 2.52 -7.29
C ASN A 17 -11.33 2.04 -6.75
N ARG A 18 -10.71 2.78 -5.80
CA ARG A 18 -9.49 2.30 -5.15
C ARG A 18 -9.77 1.09 -4.26
N ILE A 19 -8.78 0.21 -4.16
CA ILE A 19 -8.76 -0.89 -3.19
C ILE A 19 -7.62 -0.61 -2.21
N ILE A 20 -7.89 -0.74 -0.91
CA ILE A 20 -6.87 -0.65 0.13
C ILE A 20 -6.77 -2.02 0.79
N MET A 21 -5.56 -2.58 0.82
CA MET A 21 -5.27 -3.87 1.44
C MET A 21 -4.18 -3.67 2.49
N LEU A 22 -4.38 -4.24 3.67
CA LEU A 22 -3.32 -4.34 4.67
C LEU A 22 -2.46 -5.58 4.38
N ALA A 23 -1.22 -5.36 3.96
CA ALA A 23 -0.23 -6.41 3.69
C ALA A 23 0.68 -6.58 4.93
N ASP A 24 0.21 -7.34 5.92
CA ASP A 24 0.87 -7.54 7.22
C ASP A 24 1.63 -8.88 7.34
N GLY A 25 1.68 -9.68 6.28
CA GLY A 25 2.23 -11.03 6.25
C GLY A 25 1.34 -12.07 6.93
N GLY A 26 0.14 -11.69 7.35
CA GLY A 26 -0.80 -12.56 8.05
C GLY A 26 -1.56 -13.52 7.15
N GLU A 27 -2.50 -14.26 7.77
CA GLU A 27 -3.31 -15.27 7.08
C GLU A 27 -4.11 -14.69 5.90
N GLY A 28 -4.66 -13.48 6.05
CA GLY A 28 -5.40 -12.81 4.97
C GLY A 28 -4.54 -12.52 3.74
N GLN A 29 -3.30 -12.05 3.93
CA GLN A 29 -2.38 -11.85 2.81
C GLN A 29 -1.98 -13.19 2.19
N ASN A 30 -1.72 -14.22 2.99
CA ASN A 30 -1.36 -15.56 2.49
C ASN A 30 -2.49 -16.18 1.66
N TYR A 31 -3.73 -16.03 2.12
CA TYR A 31 -4.91 -16.47 1.39
C TYR A 31 -5.03 -15.79 0.03
N LEU A 32 -4.89 -14.46 -0.02
CA LEU A 32 -4.96 -13.71 -1.28
C LEU A 32 -3.77 -14.00 -2.20
N ALA A 33 -2.58 -14.22 -1.63
CA ALA A 33 -1.37 -14.56 -2.37
C ALA A 33 -1.48 -15.92 -3.10
N ALA A 34 -2.32 -16.84 -2.62
CA ALA A 34 -2.58 -18.10 -3.32
C ALA A 34 -3.21 -17.90 -4.71
N SER A 35 -4.02 -16.83 -4.87
CA SER A 35 -4.64 -16.48 -6.17
C SER A 35 -3.89 -15.37 -6.91
N VAL A 36 -3.26 -14.45 -6.18
CA VAL A 36 -2.52 -13.30 -6.73
C VAL A 36 -1.10 -13.29 -6.13
N PRO A 37 -0.15 -14.06 -6.70
CA PRO A 37 1.17 -14.30 -6.08
C PRO A 37 1.97 -13.04 -5.74
N PHE A 38 1.81 -11.96 -6.52
CA PHE A 38 2.44 -10.67 -6.26
C PHE A 38 2.13 -10.14 -4.85
N LEU A 39 0.93 -10.37 -4.32
CA LEU A 39 0.55 -9.88 -2.99
C LEU A 39 1.45 -10.48 -1.90
N GLY A 40 1.95 -11.71 -2.08
CA GLY A 40 2.89 -12.33 -1.13
C GLY A 40 4.28 -11.70 -1.11
N THR A 41 4.61 -10.85 -2.09
CA THR A 41 5.90 -10.15 -2.18
C THR A 41 5.90 -8.80 -1.46
N LEU A 42 4.72 -8.27 -1.14
CA LEU A 42 4.53 -7.01 -0.44
C LEU A 42 4.90 -7.16 1.04
N LYS A 43 5.82 -6.34 1.52
CA LYS A 43 6.36 -6.42 2.88
C LYS A 43 6.77 -5.05 3.39
N MET A 44 6.98 -4.94 4.70
CA MET A 44 7.67 -3.78 5.25
C MET A 44 9.11 -3.70 4.76
N ILE A 45 9.58 -2.49 4.47
CA ILE A 45 10.98 -2.20 4.17
C ILE A 45 11.62 -1.61 5.43
N ASP A 46 12.79 -2.14 5.82
CA ASP A 46 13.51 -1.77 7.05
C ASP A 46 12.65 -1.84 8.33
N GLY A 47 11.68 -2.76 8.38
CA GLY A 47 10.75 -2.89 9.50
C GLY A 47 9.77 -1.71 9.65
N ARG A 48 9.65 -0.84 8.63
CA ARG A 48 8.72 0.30 8.64
C ARG A 48 7.46 -0.01 7.82
N PRO A 49 6.28 0.46 8.26
CA PRO A 49 5.07 0.43 7.43
C PRO A 49 5.38 1.04 6.06
N THR A 50 5.03 0.32 5.01
CA THR A 50 5.41 0.66 3.64
C THR A 50 4.16 0.65 2.76
N ALA A 51 3.87 1.78 2.13
CA ALA A 51 2.79 1.90 1.16
C ALA A 51 3.29 1.53 -0.23
N TYR A 52 2.51 0.69 -0.90
CA TYR A 52 2.67 0.34 -2.30
C TYR A 52 1.48 0.91 -3.06
N VAL A 53 1.75 1.88 -3.94
CA VAL A 53 0.72 2.50 -4.78
C VAL A 53 0.84 1.89 -6.17
N CYS A 54 -0.16 1.09 -6.55
CA CYS A 54 -0.15 0.35 -7.81
C CYS A 54 -1.32 0.78 -8.70
N GLU A 55 -1.04 0.94 -9.99
CA GLU A 55 -1.99 1.30 -11.04
C GLU A 55 -1.58 0.57 -12.34
N ASN A 56 -2.56 0.11 -13.13
CA ASN A 56 -2.31 -0.49 -14.45
C ASN A 56 -1.22 -1.58 -14.43
N TYR A 57 -1.29 -2.48 -13.43
CA TYR A 57 -0.35 -3.60 -13.24
C TYR A 57 1.10 -3.21 -12.90
N SER A 58 1.35 -1.93 -12.58
CA SER A 58 2.66 -1.43 -12.14
C SER A 58 2.53 -0.78 -10.76
N CYS A 59 3.62 -0.78 -10.00
CA CYS A 59 3.67 -0.10 -8.70
C CYS A 59 4.74 0.98 -8.73
N ASN A 60 4.42 2.13 -8.13
CA ASN A 60 5.40 3.17 -7.84
C ASN A 60 6.44 2.68 -6.83
N LEU A 61 7.53 3.44 -6.70
CA LEU A 61 8.53 3.17 -5.66
C LEU A 61 7.84 3.12 -4.28
N PRO A 62 8.08 2.05 -3.49
CA PRO A 62 7.48 1.91 -2.17
C PRO A 62 7.99 2.99 -1.23
N THR A 63 7.11 3.49 -0.36
CA THR A 63 7.44 4.57 0.56
C THR A 63 6.88 4.34 1.96
N SER A 64 7.62 4.79 2.97
CA SER A 64 7.15 4.90 4.35
C SER A 64 6.90 6.35 4.78
N ASP A 65 7.07 7.29 3.86
CA ASP A 65 6.88 8.72 4.08
C ASP A 65 5.45 9.15 3.63
N PRO A 66 4.62 9.69 4.53
CA PRO A 66 3.32 10.26 4.22
C PRO A 66 3.34 11.28 3.08
N GLU A 67 4.36 12.13 2.99
CA GLU A 67 4.41 13.17 1.95
C GLU A 67 4.67 12.57 0.57
N GLU A 68 5.58 11.60 0.47
CA GLU A 68 5.82 10.86 -0.77
C GLU A 68 4.59 10.05 -1.17
N LEU A 69 3.89 9.46 -0.21
CA LEU A 69 2.63 8.78 -0.46
C LEU A 69 1.59 9.74 -1.04
N LEU A 70 1.42 10.92 -0.45
CA LEU A 70 0.50 11.94 -0.97
C LEU A 70 0.87 12.36 -2.40
N ARG A 71 2.17 12.58 -2.68
CA ARG A 71 2.66 12.88 -4.03
C ARG A 71 2.36 11.77 -5.03
N SER A 72 2.51 10.51 -4.63
CA SER A 72 2.18 9.34 -5.45
C SER A 72 0.68 9.28 -5.74
N LEU A 73 -0.16 9.47 -4.71
CA LEU A 73 -1.62 9.49 -4.85
C LEU A 73 -2.10 10.67 -5.70
N ALA A 74 -1.41 11.80 -5.70
CA ALA A 74 -1.79 12.99 -6.47
C ALA A 74 -1.84 12.75 -7.98
N ARG A 75 -1.13 11.73 -8.48
CA ARG A 75 -1.02 11.37 -9.90
C ARG A 75 -2.10 10.40 -10.39
N LEU A 76 -2.87 9.82 -9.46
CA LEU A 76 -4.05 8.98 -9.70
C LEU A 76 -5.33 9.82 -9.70
#